data_AF-A0A812W2V4-F1
#
_entry.id   AF-A0A812W2V4-F1
#
_cell.length_a   1.000
_cell.length_b   1.000
_cell.length_c   1.000
_cell.angle_alpha   90.00
_cell.angle_beta   90.00
_cell.angle_gamma   90.00
#
_symmetry.space_group_name_H-M   'P 1'
#
loop_
_entity.id
_entity.type
_entity.pdbx_description
1 polymer ?
#
loop_
_entity_poly.entity_id
_entity_poly.type
_entity_poly.pdbx_seq_one_letter_code
_entity_poly.pdbx_strand_id
1 'polypeptide(L)'
;MTDQDRAKLDGMYECILCACCMTSCPSYWSTGPVAEASLMLVAAGMQRQAYRWIADSRDQFTEERLAWVNDTMKLYRCHGIMNCTNCCPKGLDPAKAIVHLKEQVAETYKDGWKSMMTEQIVKNKGRESGMMYM
;
A
#
# COMPACT_ATOMS: atom_id res chain seq x y z
N MET A 1 -9.23 -19.75 -3.62
CA MET A 1 -7.86 -19.33 -4.00
C MET A 1 -7.31 -20.39 -4.93
N THR A 2 -7.00 -20.01 -6.16
CA THR A 2 -6.32 -20.88 -7.13
C THR A 2 -4.80 -20.78 -6.98
N ASP A 3 -4.03 -21.69 -7.58
CA ASP A 3 -2.56 -21.61 -7.58
C ASP A 3 -2.06 -20.31 -8.23
N GLN A 4 -2.76 -19.85 -9.26
CA GLN A 4 -2.47 -18.57 -9.92
C GLN A 4 -2.71 -17.37 -8.99
N ASP A 5 -3.76 -17.41 -8.15
CA ASP A 5 -3.99 -16.35 -7.16
C ASP A 5 -2.92 -16.35 -6.07
N ARG A 6 -2.41 -17.53 -5.70
CA ARG A 6 -1.34 -17.63 -4.71
C ARG A 6 -0.02 -17.08 -5.25
N ALA A 7 0.28 -17.35 -6.53
CA ALA A 7 1.51 -16.87 -7.18
C ALA A 7 1.59 -15.33 -7.22
N LYS A 8 0.45 -14.64 -7.26
CA LYS A 8 0.41 -13.16 -7.17
C LYS A 8 1.00 -12.64 -5.87
N LEU A 9 0.98 -13.42 -4.79
CA LEU A 9 1.49 -13.01 -3.48
C LEU A 9 3.01 -13.22 -3.32
N ASP A 10 3.65 -13.94 -4.23
CA ASP A 10 5.08 -14.21 -4.17
C ASP A 10 5.89 -12.91 -4.35
N GLY A 11 6.92 -12.74 -3.52
CA GLY A 11 7.66 -11.48 -3.39
C GLY A 11 6.99 -10.43 -2.50
N MET A 12 5.77 -10.67 -2.04
CA MET A 12 5.04 -9.78 -1.12
C MET A 12 4.98 -10.28 0.32
N TYR A 13 4.66 -11.54 0.58
CA TYR A 13 4.53 -12.01 1.98
C TYR A 13 5.87 -12.26 2.68
N GLU A 14 6.97 -12.39 1.93
CA GLU A 14 8.33 -12.73 2.41
C GLU A 14 9.06 -11.56 3.09
N CYS A 15 8.43 -10.40 3.19
CA CYS A 15 9.02 -9.26 3.86
C CYS A 15 9.01 -9.44 5.37
N ILE A 16 10.19 -9.20 5.93
CA ILE A 16 10.48 -9.32 7.35
C ILE A 16 10.28 -8.02 8.13
N LEU A 17 9.63 -7.02 7.52
CA LEU A 17 9.37 -5.70 8.14
C LEU A 17 10.62 -5.00 8.71
N CYS A 18 11.80 -5.21 8.09
CA CYS A 18 13.08 -4.64 8.53
C CYS A 18 13.23 -3.12 8.33
N ALA A 19 12.27 -2.45 7.69
CA ALA A 19 12.29 -1.02 7.36
C ALA A 19 13.44 -0.51 6.46
N CYS A 20 14.37 -1.35 5.99
CA CYS A 20 15.49 -0.91 5.13
C CYS A 20 15.03 -0.15 3.88
N CYS A 21 13.93 -0.58 3.25
CA CYS A 21 13.35 0.08 2.08
C CYS A 21 12.69 1.45 2.39
N MET A 22 12.33 1.70 3.65
CA MET A 22 11.77 2.97 4.10
C MET A 22 12.91 3.95 4.35
N THR A 23 13.92 3.52 5.11
CA THR A 23 15.07 4.34 5.48
C THR A 23 16.02 4.62 4.32
N SER A 24 15.91 3.94 3.18
CA SER A 24 16.68 4.24 1.96
C SER A 24 15.98 5.19 1.00
N CYS A 25 14.68 5.46 1.19
CA CYS A 25 13.86 6.20 0.23
C CYS A 25 13.95 7.73 0.49
N PRO A 26 14.46 8.54 -0.46
CA PRO A 26 14.54 9.99 -0.27
C PRO A 26 13.17 10.65 -0.13
N SER A 27 12.14 10.14 -0.82
CA SER A 27 10.75 10.61 -0.65
C SER A 27 10.27 10.45 0.79
N TYR A 28 10.72 9.41 1.49
CA TYR A 28 10.39 9.20 2.91
C TYR A 28 11.12 10.23 3.80
N TRP A 29 12.40 10.52 3.54
CA TRP A 29 13.17 11.52 4.30
C TRP A 29 12.61 12.93 4.16
N SER A 30 12.25 13.33 2.94
CA SER A 30 11.79 14.69 2.63
C SER A 30 10.34 14.97 3.06
N THR A 31 9.64 13.98 3.64
CA THR A 31 8.27 14.17 4.13
C THR A 31 8.26 14.79 5.55
N GLY A 32 9.37 14.76 6.29
CA GLY A 32 9.48 15.41 7.61
C GLY A 32 8.57 14.77 8.69
N PRO A 33 8.45 15.37 9.90
CA PRO A 33 7.65 14.84 11.01
C PRO A 33 6.12 15.07 10.83
N VAL A 34 5.63 15.16 9.59
CA VAL A 34 4.19 15.35 9.34
C VAL A 34 3.46 14.03 9.63
N ALA A 35 2.77 14.00 10.78
CA ALA A 35 1.87 12.95 11.27
C ALA A 35 2.40 11.51 11.11
N GLU A 36 2.78 10.87 12.22
CA GLU A 36 3.34 9.51 12.30
C GLU A 36 2.61 8.46 11.41
N ALA A 37 1.30 8.59 11.21
CA ALA A 37 0.49 7.71 10.35
C ALA A 37 0.72 7.91 8.82
N SER A 38 1.00 9.13 8.36
CA SER A 38 1.25 9.42 6.94
C SER A 38 2.67 9.01 6.52
N LEU A 39 3.64 9.06 7.44
CA LEU A 39 5.00 8.57 7.22
C LEU A 39 5.02 7.09 6.84
N MET A 40 4.27 6.26 7.58
CA MET A 40 4.19 4.82 7.30
C MET A 40 3.67 4.58 5.88
N LEU A 41 2.80 5.44 5.36
CA LEU A 41 2.14 5.26 4.06
C LEU A 41 2.92 5.74 2.85
N VAL A 42 3.90 6.62 3.03
CA VAL A 42 4.88 6.98 2.00
C VAL A 42 5.90 5.85 1.80
N ALA A 43 6.07 5.02 2.82
CA ALA A 43 7.13 4.05 2.87
C ALA A 43 6.87 2.86 1.95
N ALA A 44 7.82 2.58 1.06
CA ALA A 44 7.70 1.52 0.06
C ALA A 44 7.42 0.13 0.65
N GLY A 45 7.95 -0.14 1.86
CA GLY A 45 7.69 -1.37 2.60
C GLY A 45 6.23 -1.56 2.98
N MET A 46 5.55 -0.49 3.41
CA MET A 46 4.15 -0.51 3.81
C MET A 46 3.21 -0.48 2.61
N GLN A 47 3.51 0.29 1.56
CA GLN A 47 2.74 0.28 0.32
C GLN A 47 2.74 -1.12 -0.31
N ARG A 48 3.87 -1.83 -0.27
CA ARG A 48 3.95 -3.23 -0.69
C ARG A 48 3.12 -4.18 0.20
N GLN A 49 3.06 -3.94 1.51
CA GLN A 49 2.16 -4.71 2.40
C GLN A 49 0.69 -4.39 2.16
N ALA A 50 0.34 -3.16 1.80
CA ALA A 50 -1.01 -2.81 1.36
C ALA A 50 -1.37 -3.55 0.07
N TYR A 51 -0.46 -3.54 -0.92
CA TYR A 51 -0.66 -4.27 -2.18
C TYR A 51 -0.79 -5.78 -1.96
N ARG A 52 -0.07 -6.38 -1.00
CA ARG A 52 -0.25 -7.79 -0.60
C ARG A 52 -1.71 -8.12 -0.30
N TRP A 53 -2.37 -7.30 0.51
CA TRP A 53 -3.77 -7.54 0.89
C TRP A 53 -4.72 -7.26 -0.27
N ILE A 54 -4.46 -6.21 -1.04
CA ILE A 54 -5.27 -5.84 -2.19
C ILE A 54 -5.22 -6.90 -3.30
N ALA A 55 -4.06 -7.56 -3.49
CA ALA A 55 -3.88 -8.64 -4.45
C ALA A 55 -4.37 -10.01 -3.95
N ASP A 56 -4.71 -10.14 -2.66
CA ASP A 56 -5.18 -11.39 -2.08
C ASP A 56 -6.66 -11.64 -2.44
N SER A 57 -6.93 -12.67 -3.24
CA SER A 57 -8.28 -13.09 -3.64
C SER A 57 -9.25 -13.36 -2.47
N ARG A 58 -8.74 -13.51 -1.24
CA ARG A 58 -9.53 -13.76 -0.03
C ARG A 58 -9.94 -12.47 0.68
N ASP A 59 -9.28 -11.35 0.41
CA ASP A 59 -9.60 -10.08 1.04
C ASP A 59 -10.89 -9.52 0.43
N GLN A 60 -11.83 -9.15 1.30
CA GLN A 60 -13.15 -8.62 0.89
C GLN A 60 -13.20 -7.09 0.96
N PHE A 61 -12.07 -6.43 1.25
CA PHE A 61 -12.01 -5.01 1.58
C PHE A 61 -11.08 -4.22 0.64
N THR A 62 -10.90 -4.72 -0.58
CA THR A 62 -10.04 -4.14 -1.59
C THR A 62 -10.36 -2.66 -1.87
N GLU A 63 -11.65 -2.32 -2.01
CA GLU A 63 -12.09 -0.94 -2.27
C GLU A 63 -11.68 0.03 -1.15
N GLU A 64 -11.95 -0.33 0.11
CA GLU A 64 -11.59 0.49 1.28
C GLU A 64 -10.07 0.71 1.36
N ARG A 65 -9.28 -0.34 1.11
CA ARG A 65 -7.82 -0.26 1.12
C ARG A 65 -7.29 0.64 0.00
N LEU A 66 -7.84 0.50 -1.22
CA LEU A 66 -7.50 1.34 -2.35
C LEU A 66 -7.85 2.82 -2.08
N ALA A 67 -8.99 3.08 -1.44
CA ALA A 67 -9.37 4.42 -0.98
C ALA A 67 -8.30 5.07 -0.14
N TRP A 68 -7.80 4.31 0.82
CA TRP A 68 -6.99 4.83 1.88
C TRP A 68 -5.55 5.10 1.43
N VAL A 69 -5.05 4.31 0.48
CA VAL A 69 -3.74 4.56 -0.15
C VAL A 69 -3.79 5.66 -1.22
N ASN A 70 -4.95 5.90 -1.85
CA ASN A 70 -5.15 6.87 -2.93
C ASN A 70 -5.11 8.33 -2.43
N ASP A 71 -3.93 8.78 -2.03
CA ASP A 71 -3.67 10.14 -1.55
C ASP A 71 -2.33 10.68 -2.06
N THR A 72 -2.26 12.01 -2.24
CA THR A 72 -1.08 12.70 -2.78
C THR A 72 0.14 12.57 -1.87
N MET A 73 -0.08 12.58 -0.56
CA MET A 73 0.95 12.43 0.46
C MET A 73 1.21 10.97 0.84
N LYS A 74 0.55 10.01 0.16
CA LYS A 74 0.75 8.56 0.36
C LYS A 74 1.29 7.91 -0.93
N LEU A 75 0.42 7.28 -1.72
CA LEU A 75 0.78 6.52 -2.91
C LEU A 75 1.54 7.35 -3.97
N TYR A 76 1.10 8.59 -4.19
CA TYR A 76 1.66 9.41 -5.26
C TYR A 76 2.95 10.15 -4.88
N ARG A 77 3.41 10.03 -3.63
CA ARG A 77 4.72 10.54 -3.20
C ARG A 77 5.90 9.70 -3.72
N CYS A 78 5.62 8.50 -4.24
CA CYS A 78 6.61 7.66 -4.89
C CYS A 78 6.96 8.22 -6.29
N HIS A 79 8.20 8.70 -6.44
CA HIS A 79 8.76 9.25 -7.67
C HIS A 79 9.62 8.25 -8.47
N GLY A 80 9.60 6.95 -8.11
CA GLY A 80 10.34 5.92 -8.86
C GLY A 80 11.86 5.99 -8.69
N ILE A 81 12.37 6.32 -7.49
CA ILE A 81 13.80 6.43 -7.19
C ILE A 81 14.51 5.06 -7.13
N MET A 82 13.75 3.98 -6.91
CA MET A 82 14.22 2.57 -6.90
C MET A 82 15.21 2.17 -5.77
N ASN A 83 15.61 3.08 -4.87
CA ASN A 83 16.44 2.73 -3.71
C ASN A 83 15.87 1.60 -2.84
N CYS A 84 14.54 1.53 -2.74
CA CYS A 84 13.83 0.53 -1.95
C CYS A 84 14.04 -0.91 -2.45
N THR A 85 14.14 -1.10 -3.76
CA THR A 85 14.41 -2.41 -4.38
C THR A 85 15.89 -2.77 -4.22
N ASN A 86 16.79 -1.82 -4.43
CA ASN A 86 18.23 -2.05 -4.31
C ASN A 86 18.70 -2.40 -2.89
N CYS A 87 18.10 -1.79 -1.86
CA CYS A 87 18.54 -2.01 -0.48
C CYS A 87 17.85 -3.20 0.21
N CYS A 88 16.92 -3.91 -0.45
CA CYS A 88 16.15 -4.96 0.19
C CYS A 88 17.05 -6.16 0.50
N PRO A 89 17.26 -6.56 1.77
CA PRO A 89 18.13 -7.68 2.11
C PRO A 89 17.56 -9.04 1.66
N LYS A 90 16.28 -9.08 1.30
CA LYS A 90 15.57 -10.25 0.79
C LYS A 90 15.47 -10.27 -0.75
N GLY A 91 16.02 -9.26 -1.44
CA GLY A 91 15.92 -9.15 -2.90
C GLY A 91 14.49 -8.97 -3.42
N LEU A 92 13.60 -8.41 -2.60
CA LEU A 92 12.22 -8.14 -2.99
C LEU A 92 12.15 -6.83 -3.79
N ASP A 93 11.07 -6.65 -4.54
CA ASP A 93 10.84 -5.46 -5.36
C ASP A 93 9.62 -4.64 -4.87
N PRO A 94 9.79 -3.78 -3.84
CA PRO A 94 8.74 -2.87 -3.41
C PRO A 94 8.31 -1.89 -4.50
N ALA A 95 9.21 -1.44 -5.36
CA ALA A 95 8.89 -0.45 -6.38
C ALA A 95 7.86 -0.99 -7.38
N LYS A 96 8.02 -2.25 -7.82
CA LYS A 96 7.05 -2.92 -8.69
C LYS A 96 5.66 -3.02 -8.07
N ALA A 97 5.58 -3.35 -6.77
CA ALA A 97 4.30 -3.39 -6.06
C ALA A 97 3.60 -2.02 -6.02
N ILE A 98 4.35 -0.92 -5.90
CA ILE A 98 3.79 0.43 -5.91
C ILE A 98 3.24 0.79 -7.29
N VAL A 99 3.90 0.35 -8.36
CA VAL A 99 3.39 0.54 -9.73
C VAL A 99 2.05 -0.17 -9.91
N HIS A 100 1.96 -1.45 -9.54
CA HIS A 100 0.70 -2.19 -9.62
C HIS A 100 -0.41 -1.59 -8.74
N LEU A 101 -0.04 -1.03 -7.59
CA LEU A 101 -1.00 -0.32 -6.73
C LEU A 101 -1.54 0.95 -7.41
N LYS A 102 -0.68 1.73 -8.11
CA LYS A 102 -1.11 2.89 -8.90
C LYS A 102 -2.00 2.49 -10.07
N GLU A 103 -1.69 1.40 -10.75
CA GLU A 103 -2.50 0.84 -11.85
C GLU A 103 -3.91 0.48 -11.36
N GLN A 104 -4.01 -0.28 -10.25
CA GLN A 104 -5.31 -0.67 -9.69
C GLN A 104 -6.14 0.52 -9.20
N VAL A 105 -5.51 1.53 -8.61
CA VAL A 105 -6.20 2.76 -8.25
C VAL A 105 -6.74 3.46 -9.49
N ALA A 106 -5.95 3.56 -10.57
CA ALA A 106 -6.39 4.17 -11.81
C ALA A 106 -7.54 3.41 -12.49
N GLU A 107 -7.54 2.07 -12.44
CA GLU A 107 -8.61 1.23 -12.99
C GLU A 107 -9.92 1.31 -12.18
N THR A 108 -9.81 1.42 -10.85
CA THR A 108 -10.98 1.40 -9.96
C THR A 108 -11.61 2.79 -9.83
N TYR A 109 -10.83 3.86 -10.00
CA TYR A 109 -11.29 5.24 -9.82
C TYR A 109 -12.29 5.66 -10.89
N LYS A 110 -13.54 5.92 -10.46
CA LYS A 110 -14.66 6.37 -11.30
C LYS A 110 -15.27 7.65 -10.73
N ASP A 111 -16.05 8.36 -11.55
CA ASP A 111 -16.83 9.52 -11.10
C ASP A 111 -17.75 9.12 -9.94
N GLY A 112 -17.64 9.83 -8.80
CA GLY A 112 -18.36 9.50 -7.55
C GLY A 112 -17.56 8.70 -6.51
N TRP A 113 -16.25 8.47 -6.72
CA TRP A 113 -15.38 7.75 -5.77
C TRP A 113 -15.54 8.18 -4.30
N LYS A 114 -15.64 9.49 -4.03
CA LYS A 114 -15.72 10.04 -2.67
C LYS A 114 -16.99 9.60 -1.93
N SER A 115 -18.14 9.48 -2.60
CA SER A 115 -19.38 9.03 -1.96
C SER A 115 -19.34 7.54 -1.66
N MET A 116 -18.88 6.72 -2.62
CA MET A 116 -18.66 5.29 -2.40
C MET A 116 -17.76 5.02 -1.19
N MET A 117 -16.67 5.78 -1.08
CA MET A 117 -15.72 5.61 0.04
C MET A 117 -16.29 6.03 1.38
N THR A 118 -17.07 7.11 1.40
CA THR A 118 -17.74 7.55 2.64
C THR A 118 -18.70 6.47 3.13
N GLU A 119 -19.44 5.82 2.23
CA GLU A 119 -20.35 4.72 2.58
C GLU A 119 -19.61 3.50 3.13
N GLN A 120 -18.49 3.08 2.51
CA GLN A 120 -17.71 1.93 2.98
C GLN A 120 -17.06 2.19 4.35
N ILE A 121 -16.49 3.38 4.57
CA ILE A 121 -15.89 3.76 5.85
C ILE A 121 -16.95 3.77 6.97
N VAL A 122 -18.15 4.28 6.68
CA VAL A 122 -19.26 4.29 7.66
C VAL A 122 -19.73 2.87 7.98
N LYS A 123 -19.85 1.99 6.98
CA LYS A 123 -20.23 0.58 7.18
C LYS A 123 -19.24 -0.18 8.07
N ASN A 124 -17.95 0.16 7.99
CA ASN A 124 -16.87 -0.59 8.67
C ASN A 124 -16.36 0.07 9.97
N LYS A 125 -17.00 1.15 10.43
CA LYS A 125 -16.59 1.96 11.59
C LYS A 125 -16.48 1.18 12.92
N GLY A 126 -17.23 0.09 13.10
CA GLY A 126 -17.27 -0.70 14.34
C GLY A 126 -16.36 -1.94 14.37
N ARG A 127 -15.47 -2.11 13.38
CA ARG A 127 -14.66 -3.32 13.25
C ARG A 127 -13.41 -3.25 14.13
N GLU A 128 -13.15 -4.30 14.92
CA GLU A 128 -11.93 -4.41 15.76
C GLU A 128 -10.63 -4.32 14.94
N SER A 129 -10.65 -4.78 13.68
CA SER A 129 -9.54 -4.65 12.73
C SER A 129 -9.69 -3.45 11.77
N GLY A 130 -10.72 -2.61 11.96
CA GLY A 130 -10.95 -1.39 11.19
C GLY A 130 -10.12 -0.25 11.76
N MET A 131 -9.11 0.19 11.00
CA MET A 131 -8.27 1.36 11.30
C MET A 131 -7.40 1.33 12.58
N MET A 132 -7.27 0.21 13.31
CA MET A 132 -6.50 0.20 14.57
C MET A 132 -4.98 -0.06 14.43
N TYR A 133 -4.49 -0.51 13.27
CA TYR A 133 -3.06 -0.87 13.09
C TYR A 133 -2.42 -0.25 11.85
N MET A 134 -2.79 0.99 11.51
CA MET A 134 -2.08 1.81 10.52
C MET A 134 -2.08 3.27 10.93
#